data_AF-A0A2V3W1R4-F1
#
_entry.id   AF-A0A2V3W1R4-F1
#
_cell.length_a   1.000
_cell.length_b   1.000
_cell.length_c   1.000
_cell.angle_alpha   90.00
_cell.angle_beta   90.00
_cell.angle_gamma   90.00
#
_symmetry.space_group_name_H-M   'P 1'
#
loop_
_entity.id
_entity.type
_entity.pdbx_description
1 polymer ?
#
loop_
_entity_poly.entity_id
_entity_poly.type
_entity_poly.pdbx_seq_one_letter_code
_entity_poly.pdbx_strand_id
1 'polypeptide(L)'
;MYNPYHQCRENQYPYVIQPGDTLQFIANKLEVVLSRIIAANPGIDPYNLIIGQIICIPACPPNHIAYIIQQGDTLYRIAQDFNVTIASILEANPSVDPNYLRVAQRICIPSACATSISDQA
;
A
#
# COMPACT_ATOMS: atom_id res chain seq x y z
N MET A 1 10.36 -8.39 25.77
CA MET A 1 9.22 -7.66 26.37
C MET A 1 8.28 -7.27 25.23
N TYR A 2 7.00 -7.65 25.31
CA TYR A 2 5.96 -7.27 24.36
C TYR A 2 5.67 -5.77 24.51
N ASN A 3 5.86 -4.98 23.44
CA ASN A 3 5.40 -3.59 23.39
C ASN A 3 3.99 -3.58 22.77
N PRO A 4 2.92 -3.36 23.56
CA PRO A 4 1.55 -3.30 23.04
C PRO A 4 1.30 -2.13 22.08
N TYR A 5 2.25 -1.19 21.99
CA TYR A 5 2.24 -0.08 21.06
C TYR A 5 3.34 -0.28 20.02
N HIS A 6 3.34 -1.40 19.29
CA HIS A 6 4.15 -1.48 18.07
C HIS A 6 3.66 -0.38 17.12
N GLN A 7 4.30 0.78 17.22
CA GLN A 7 3.90 1.98 16.51
C GLN A 7 4.38 1.84 15.10
N CYS A 8 3.42 1.71 14.19
CA CYS A 8 3.70 1.77 12.78
C CYS A 8 4.27 3.13 12.41
N ARG A 9 5.24 3.13 11.49
CA ARG A 9 5.88 4.36 11.02
C ARG A 9 4.87 5.22 10.25
N GLU A 10 5.25 6.47 9.97
CA GLU A 10 4.54 7.29 8.98
C GLU A 10 4.39 6.51 7.66
N ASN A 11 3.20 6.56 7.05
CA ASN A 11 2.79 5.75 5.89
C ASN A 11 2.63 4.25 6.15
N GLN A 12 2.31 3.86 7.37
CA GLN A 12 1.87 2.51 7.73
C GLN A 12 0.68 2.60 8.67
N TYR A 13 -0.14 1.56 8.71
CA TYR A 13 -1.26 1.47 9.65
C TYR A 13 -1.26 0.13 10.37
N PRO A 14 -1.70 0.08 11.64
CA PRO A 14 -1.71 -1.16 12.41
C PRO A 14 -2.81 -2.10 11.92
N TYR A 15 -2.51 -3.39 11.89
CA TYR A 15 -3.46 -4.48 11.72
C TYR A 15 -3.26 -5.49 12.84
N VAL A 16 -4.36 -5.85 13.51
CA VAL A 16 -4.34 -6.85 14.58
C VAL A 16 -4.61 -8.22 13.97
N ILE A 17 -3.67 -9.15 14.11
CA ILE A 17 -3.79 -10.53 13.65
C ILE A 17 -5.04 -11.18 14.23
N GLN A 18 -5.89 -11.71 13.35
CA GLN A 18 -7.12 -12.42 13.68
C GLN A 18 -6.92 -13.94 13.59
N PRO A 19 -7.82 -14.75 14.18
CA PRO A 19 -7.81 -16.19 13.99
C PRO A 19 -7.85 -16.59 12.51
N GLY A 20 -6.91 -17.42 12.08
CA GLY A 20 -6.82 -17.91 10.69
C GLY A 20 -6.04 -17.01 9.73
N ASP A 21 -5.54 -15.86 10.19
CA ASP A 21 -4.71 -15.00 9.34
C ASP A 21 -3.37 -15.66 8.98
N THR A 22 -2.99 -15.50 7.71
CA THR A 22 -1.61 -15.61 7.24
C THR A 22 -1.21 -14.28 6.62
N LEU A 23 0.08 -13.96 6.53
CA LEU A 23 0.49 -12.73 5.82
C LEU A 23 0.05 -12.74 4.36
N GLN A 24 0.00 -13.91 3.71
CA GLN A 24 -0.49 -14.04 2.33
C GLN A 24 -2.00 -13.75 2.23
N PHE A 25 -2.80 -14.25 3.17
CA PHE A 25 -4.23 -13.96 3.21
C PHE A 25 -4.50 -12.46 3.41
N ILE A 26 -3.78 -11.84 4.36
CA ILE A 26 -3.88 -10.40 4.62
C ILE A 26 -3.44 -9.60 3.39
N ALA A 27 -2.33 -9.97 2.75
CA ALA A 27 -1.83 -9.37 1.51
C ALA A 27 -2.91 -9.35 0.42
N ASN A 28 -3.54 -10.50 0.17
CA ASN A 28 -4.59 -10.62 -0.83
C ASN A 28 -5.83 -9.80 -0.46
N LYS A 29 -6.25 -9.87 0.81
CA LYS A 29 -7.44 -9.16 1.32
C LYS A 29 -7.30 -7.64 1.25
N LEU A 30 -6.10 -7.13 1.53
CA LEU A 30 -5.80 -5.69 1.52
C LEU A 30 -5.20 -5.21 0.20
N GLU A 31 -5.04 -6.12 -0.77
CA GLU A 31 -4.44 -5.86 -2.08
C GLU A 31 -3.03 -5.25 -2.00
N VAL A 32 -2.28 -5.66 -0.98
CA VAL A 32 -0.89 -5.24 -0.75
C VAL A 32 0.04 -6.39 -1.10
N VAL A 33 1.15 -6.10 -1.77
CA VAL A 33 2.17 -7.12 -2.05
C VAL A 33 2.72 -7.72 -0.75
N LEU A 34 2.73 -9.06 -0.64
CA LEU A 34 3.22 -9.79 0.54
C LEU A 34 4.62 -9.31 0.97
N SER A 35 5.55 -9.14 0.02
CA SER A 35 6.92 -8.70 0.32
C SER A 35 6.97 -7.33 0.99
N ARG A 36 6.02 -6.42 0.68
CA ARG A 36 5.93 -5.12 1.35
C ARG A 36 5.46 -5.26 2.79
N ILE A 37 4.53 -6.18 3.08
CA ILE A 37 4.12 -6.48 4.45
C ILE A 37 5.30 -7.05 5.23
N ILE A 38 6.04 -8.02 4.67
CA ILE A 38 7.21 -8.60 5.34
C ILE A 38 8.27 -7.52 5.61
N ALA A 39 8.60 -6.69 4.62
CA ALA A 39 9.59 -5.62 4.76
C ALA A 39 9.20 -4.56 5.79
N ALA A 40 7.89 -4.28 5.95
CA ALA A 40 7.39 -3.33 6.95
C ALA A 40 7.46 -3.86 8.39
N ASN A 41 7.65 -5.17 8.59
CA ASN A 41 7.58 -5.84 9.88
C ASN A 41 8.87 -6.59 10.23
N PRO A 42 10.02 -5.89 10.34
CA PRO A 42 11.27 -6.54 10.70
C PRO A 42 11.16 -7.21 12.08
N GLY A 43 11.61 -8.46 12.17
CA GLY A 43 11.57 -9.25 13.39
C GLY A 43 10.27 -10.03 13.64
N ILE A 44 9.30 -9.96 12.72
CA ILE A 44 8.13 -10.85 12.74
C ILE A 44 8.42 -12.11 11.93
N ASP A 45 8.15 -13.27 12.52
CA ASP A 45 8.15 -14.55 11.81
C ASP A 45 6.85 -14.70 11.01
N PRO A 46 6.90 -14.73 9.67
CA PRO A 46 5.71 -14.82 8.82
C PRO A 46 4.96 -16.15 8.94
N TYR A 47 5.60 -17.20 9.47
CA TYR A 47 5.00 -18.53 9.63
C TYR A 47 4.48 -18.80 11.05
N ASN A 48 4.71 -17.87 11.98
CA ASN A 48 4.32 -18.02 13.38
C ASN A 48 3.67 -16.74 13.91
N LEU A 49 2.55 -16.35 13.30
CA LEU A 49 1.76 -15.18 13.71
C LEU A 49 0.94 -15.51 14.97
N ILE A 50 0.87 -14.56 15.90
CA ILE A 50 0.13 -14.71 17.16
C ILE A 50 -1.17 -13.91 17.07
N ILE A 51 -2.30 -14.51 17.44
CA ILE A 51 -3.58 -13.80 17.50
C ILE A 51 -3.47 -12.61 18.46
N GLY A 52 -3.95 -11.44 18.04
CA GLY A 52 -3.81 -10.19 18.81
C GLY A 52 -2.48 -9.46 18.62
N GLN A 53 -1.51 -10.06 17.91
CA GLN A 53 -0.29 -9.38 17.49
C GLN A 53 -0.63 -8.22 16.55
N ILE A 54 0.05 -7.09 16.73
CA ILE A 54 -0.03 -5.98 15.79
C ILE A 54 1.09 -6.15 14.76
N ILE A 55 0.71 -6.09 13.48
CA ILE A 55 1.64 -5.88 12.36
C ILE A 55 1.34 -4.53 11.70
N CYS A 56 2.32 -3.97 11.02
CA CYS A 56 2.19 -2.75 10.25
C CYS A 56 1.95 -3.05 8.78
N ILE A 57 0.80 -2.60 8.28
CA ILE A 57 0.49 -2.69 6.86
C ILE A 57 1.04 -1.45 6.17
N PRO A 58 1.89 -1.61 5.13
CA PRO A 58 2.41 -0.48 4.40
C PRO A 58 1.28 0.22 3.63
N ALA A 59 1.22 1.55 3.76
CA ALA A 59 0.34 2.39 2.97
C ALA A 59 1.00 2.72 1.62
N CYS A 60 0.50 3.76 0.95
CA CYS A 60 1.20 4.29 -0.22
C CYS A 60 2.61 4.76 0.16
N PRO A 61 3.62 4.51 -0.68
CA PRO A 61 4.97 5.01 -0.45
C PRO A 61 4.98 6.55 -0.35
N PRO A 62 6.06 7.15 0.19
CA PRO A 62 6.28 8.58 0.07
C PRO A 62 6.12 9.07 -1.38
N ASN A 63 5.71 10.33 -1.54
CA ASN A 63 5.43 10.95 -2.85
C ASN A 63 4.33 10.23 -3.65
N HIS A 64 3.39 9.58 -2.96
CA HIS A 64 2.18 9.04 -3.57
C HIS A 64 0.94 9.54 -2.82
N ILE A 65 -0.15 9.71 -3.55
CA ILE A 65 -1.47 10.02 -3.03
C ILE A 65 -2.29 8.73 -3.03
N ALA A 66 -2.92 8.42 -1.90
CA ALA A 66 -3.89 7.34 -1.86
C ALA A 66 -5.18 7.79 -2.56
N TYR A 67 -5.62 7.04 -3.57
CA TYR A 67 -6.85 7.26 -4.31
C TYR A 67 -7.79 6.07 -4.15
N ILE A 68 -9.08 6.35 -3.96
CA ILE A 68 -10.13 5.34 -3.89
C ILE A 68 -10.90 5.36 -5.20
N ILE A 69 -10.86 4.24 -5.92
CA ILE A 69 -11.55 4.10 -7.20
C ILE A 69 -13.06 4.31 -7.01
N GLN A 70 -13.61 5.20 -7.82
CA GLN A 70 -15.02 5.55 -7.87
C GLN A 70 -15.72 4.85 -9.04
N GLN A 71 -17.05 4.88 -9.02
CA GLN A 71 -17.84 4.34 -10.11
C GLN A 71 -17.59 5.11 -11.41
N GLY A 72 -17.22 4.40 -12.47
CA GLY A 72 -16.97 4.98 -13.80
C GLY A 72 -15.53 5.47 -14.02
N ASP A 73 -14.64 5.25 -13.06
CA ASP A 73 -13.22 5.52 -13.23
C ASP A 73 -12.56 4.63 -14.27
N THR A 74 -11.56 5.19 -14.94
CA THR A 74 -10.59 4.45 -15.75
C THR A 74 -9.19 4.92 -15.38
N LEU A 75 -8.18 4.05 -15.54
CA LEU A 75 -6.79 4.47 -15.34
C LEU A 75 -6.40 5.67 -16.21
N TYR A 76 -6.99 5.78 -17.41
CA TYR A 76 -6.78 6.91 -18.30
C TYR A 76 -7.27 8.23 -17.68
N ARG A 77 -8.51 8.27 -17.17
CA ARG A 77 -9.07 9.48 -16.55
C ARG A 77 -8.30 9.85 -15.28
N ILE A 78 -8.00 8.87 -14.43
CA ILE A 78 -7.20 9.07 -13.22
C ILE A 78 -5.81 9.61 -13.59
N ALA A 79 -5.15 9.06 -14.60
CA ALA A 79 -3.84 9.54 -15.04
C ALA A 79 -3.89 11.01 -15.50
N GLN A 80 -4.94 11.40 -16.23
CA GLN A 80 -5.13 12.79 -16.64
C GLN A 80 -5.38 13.72 -15.46
N ASP A 81 -6.26 13.34 -14.54
CA ASP A 81 -6.66 14.17 -13.39
C ASP A 81 -5.46 14.44 -12.46
N PHE A 82 -4.56 13.48 -12.32
CA PHE A 82 -3.37 13.58 -11.48
C PHE A 82 -2.10 14.00 -12.25
N ASN A 83 -2.21 14.24 -13.56
CA ASN A 83 -1.10 14.58 -14.45
C ASN A 83 0.07 13.59 -14.35
N VAL A 84 -0.24 12.30 -14.42
CA VAL A 84 0.73 11.18 -14.43
C VAL A 84 0.49 10.25 -15.61
N THR A 85 1.33 9.23 -15.79
CA THR A 85 1.12 8.21 -16.82
C THR A 85 0.41 6.98 -16.26
N ILE A 86 -0.38 6.30 -17.08
CA ILE A 86 -0.97 4.99 -16.71
C ILE A 86 0.13 4.02 -16.27
N ALA A 87 1.27 4.01 -16.98
CA ALA A 87 2.43 3.18 -16.62
C ALA A 87 2.91 3.47 -15.19
N SER A 88 3.08 4.74 -14.81
CA SER A 88 3.51 5.10 -13.46
C SER A 88 2.50 4.73 -12.38
N ILE A 89 1.19 4.76 -12.69
CA ILE A 89 0.16 4.25 -11.77
C ILE A 89 0.31 2.74 -11.61
N LEU A 90 0.51 1.98 -12.69
CA LEU A 90 0.66 0.53 -12.60
C LEU A 90 1.94 0.10 -11.90
N GLU A 91 3.05 0.80 -12.12
CA GLU A 91 4.31 0.59 -11.41
C GLU A 91 4.17 0.80 -9.90
N ALA A 92 3.40 1.82 -9.49
CA ALA A 92 3.10 2.07 -8.09
C ALA A 92 2.15 1.03 -7.46
N ASN A 93 1.42 0.27 -8.28
CA ASN A 93 0.37 -0.65 -7.86
C ASN A 93 0.51 -2.05 -8.48
N PRO A 94 1.60 -2.78 -8.20
CA PRO A 94 1.90 -4.06 -8.85
C PRO A 94 0.92 -5.20 -8.52
N SER A 95 0.06 -5.05 -7.51
CA SER A 95 -1.01 -6.00 -7.17
C SER A 95 -2.33 -5.71 -7.90
N VAL A 96 -2.44 -4.59 -8.61
CA VAL A 96 -3.67 -4.17 -9.30
C VAL A 96 -3.72 -4.75 -10.70
N ASP A 97 -4.85 -5.37 -11.05
CA ASP A 97 -5.14 -5.78 -12.42
C ASP A 97 -5.73 -4.57 -13.20
N PRO A 98 -5.05 -4.06 -14.25
CA PRO A 98 -5.54 -2.94 -15.05
C PRO A 98 -6.87 -3.22 -15.74
N ASN A 99 -7.23 -4.49 -15.97
CA ASN A 99 -8.47 -4.87 -16.65
C ASN A 99 -9.64 -5.02 -15.66
N TYR A 100 -9.38 -4.96 -14.36
CA TYR A 100 -10.36 -5.24 -13.33
C TYR A 100 -10.26 -4.25 -12.15
N LEU A 101 -10.45 -2.96 -12.46
CA LEU A 101 -10.58 -1.92 -11.44
C LEU A 101 -11.88 -2.12 -10.66
N ARG A 102 -11.78 -2.20 -9.33
CA ARG A 102 -12.94 -2.35 -8.45
C ARG A 102 -13.30 -1.03 -7.80
N VAL A 103 -14.59 -0.71 -7.74
CA VAL A 103 -15.07 0.41 -6.92
C VAL A 103 -14.65 0.19 -5.46
N ALA A 104 -14.27 1.27 -4.78
CA ALA A 104 -13.70 1.31 -3.43
C ALA A 104 -12.31 0.68 -3.29
N GLN A 105 -11.70 0.19 -4.37
CA GLN A 105 -10.31 -0.25 -4.37
C GLN A 105 -9.39 0.94 -4.10
N ARG A 106 -8.41 0.75 -3.21
CA ARG A 106 -7.39 1.74 -2.94
C ARG A 106 -6.18 1.51 -3.85
N ILE A 107 -5.75 2.57 -4.52
CA ILE A 107 -4.52 2.61 -5.31
C ILE A 107 -3.64 3.79 -4.88
N CYS A 108 -2.37 3.72 -5.23
CA CYS A 108 -1.37 4.74 -4.96
C CYS A 108 -1.03 5.47 -6.25
N ILE A 109 -1.38 6.75 -6.34
CA ILE A 109 -1.07 7.59 -7.50
C ILE A 109 0.25 8.31 -7.21
N PRO A 110 1.27 8.20 -8.08
CA PRO A 110 2.48 9.00 -7.94
C PRO A 110 2.13 10.49 -7.89
N SER A 111 2.72 11.23 -6.96
CA SER A 111 2.62 12.68 -6.97
C SER A 111 3.58 13.22 -8.03
N ALA A 112 3.09 13.98 -9.01
CA ALA A 112 3.93 14.66 -10.01
C ALA A 112 4.93 15.68 -9.38
N CYS A 113 4.83 15.92 -8.07
CA CYS A 113 5.73 16.81 -7.33
C CYS A 113 7.02 16.07 -6.91
N ALA A 114 7.91 15.86 -7.88
CA ALA A 114 9.34 15.59 -7.64
C ALA A 114 10.23 16.16 -8.76
N THR A 115 9.80 17.25 -9.39
CA THR A 115 10.66 18.06 -10.28
C THR A 115 10.63 19.52 -9.84
N SER A 116 11.08 19.75 -8.62
CA SER A 116 11.83 20.95 -8.23
C SER A 116 12.48 20.66 -6.89
N ILE A 117 13.73 21.09 -6.72
CA ILE A 117 14.62 20.90 -5.56
C ILE A 117 15.47 19.60 -5.63
N SER A 118 16.38 19.54 -6.61
CA SER A 118 17.82 19.52 -6.34
C SER A 118 18.63 19.56 -7.64
N ASP A 119 18.58 20.69 -8.34
CA ASP A 119 19.77 21.18 -9.05
C ASP A 119 20.27 22.39 -8.26
N GLN A 120 21.58 22.43 -8.05
CA GLN A 120 22.40 23.44 -7.34
C GLN A 120 22.75 23.13 -5.87
N ALA A 121 23.81 22.35 -5.68
CA ALA A 121 25.09 22.84 -5.12
C ALA A 121 26.24 21.91 -5.53
#